data_AF-A0A955XUK8-F1
#
_entry.id   AF-A0A955XUK8-F1
#
_cell.length_a   1.000
_cell.length_b   1.000
_cell.length_c   1.000
_cell.angle_alpha   90.00
_cell.angle_beta   90.00
_cell.angle_gamma   90.00
#
_symmetry.space_group_name_H-M   'P 1'
#
loop_
_entity.id
_entity.type
_entity.pdbx_description
1 polymer ?
#
loop_
_entity_poly.entity_id
_entity_poly.type
_entity_poly.pdbx_seq_one_letter_code
_entity_poly.pdbx_strand_id
1 'polypeptide(L)'
;GDYTSFEGTVANELTARGVAVLGIDQPLHGTRNPTENEDDFDLIVRLAVSNIVIGRDMLRQHIVDLCHATRMLRAGITIPASVTATGVEIHTSPDRLAFMGHSQGAQVGALFLGVEPDIHTGMLSEVAGGSAIALLERKEDDIDIEAVVGTALGLAGSNETLVEYHPAIGAVVQQMLGPADPLEYARGVFLDPPGETAHSVLMTEGTLDTQTPPRGIEALATAMGLPVALPIVSEIDTMALVGIPSVSLPVTQNLPSRDVARSTGALLQFSGRNHFLVFRDPGAQYQVFEFLRTALDGQAVIYPAEDK
;
A
#
# COMPACT_ATOMS: atom_id res chain seq x y z
N GLY A 1 -4.19 -3.73 9.74
CA GLY A 1 -4.78 -2.74 10.66
C GLY A 1 -6.28 -2.91 10.73
N ASP A 2 -6.84 -2.83 11.94
CA ASP A 2 -8.29 -2.83 12.19
C ASP A 2 -8.94 -1.45 11.91
N TYR A 3 -10.26 -1.37 11.97
CA TYR A 3 -10.98 -0.12 11.72
C TYR A 3 -10.66 0.97 12.77
N THR A 4 -10.35 0.61 14.01
CA THR A 4 -10.05 1.56 15.09
C THR A 4 -8.72 2.27 14.90
N SER A 5 -7.73 1.58 14.34
CA SER A 5 -6.42 2.15 13.96
C SER A 5 -6.58 3.27 12.93
N PHE A 6 -7.59 3.18 12.06
CA PHE A 6 -7.94 4.19 11.08
C PHE A 6 -8.71 5.39 11.68
N GLU A 7 -9.62 5.16 12.62
CA GLU A 7 -10.44 6.21 13.24
C GLU A 7 -9.60 7.31 13.88
N GLY A 8 -8.55 6.94 14.63
CA GLY A 8 -7.69 7.88 15.34
C GLY A 8 -6.68 8.65 14.47
N THR A 9 -6.49 8.24 13.21
CA THR A 9 -5.38 8.72 12.37
C THR A 9 -5.91 9.28 11.04
N VAL A 10 -5.99 8.44 10.02
CA VAL A 10 -6.39 8.76 8.65
C VAL A 10 -7.81 9.33 8.58
N ALA A 11 -8.75 8.75 9.34
CA ALA A 11 -10.14 9.16 9.28
C ALA A 11 -10.32 10.61 9.77
N ASN A 12 -9.65 11.00 10.85
CA ASN A 12 -9.70 12.38 11.36
C ASN A 12 -9.20 13.39 10.31
N GLU A 13 -8.08 13.10 9.65
CA GLU A 13 -7.48 14.00 8.66
C GLU A 13 -8.35 14.14 7.40
N LEU A 14 -8.91 13.04 6.89
CA LEU A 14 -9.76 13.04 5.70
C LEU A 14 -11.15 13.62 5.98
N THR A 15 -11.76 13.30 7.12
CA THR A 15 -13.08 13.84 7.48
C THR A 15 -13.03 15.34 7.76
N ALA A 16 -11.94 15.85 8.35
CA ALA A 16 -11.70 17.29 8.48
C ALA A 16 -11.61 18.01 7.12
N ARG A 17 -11.30 17.26 6.05
CA ARG A 17 -11.27 17.73 4.64
C ARG A 17 -12.56 17.44 3.88
N GLY A 18 -13.61 16.99 4.57
CA GLY A 18 -14.92 16.70 3.95
C GLY A 18 -14.98 15.38 3.18
N VAL A 19 -14.04 14.47 3.42
CA VAL A 19 -14.01 13.14 2.79
C VAL A 19 -14.61 12.11 3.75
N ALA A 20 -15.60 11.36 3.28
CA ALA A 20 -16.12 10.20 4.00
C ALA A 20 -15.13 9.03 3.89
N VAL A 21 -14.91 8.32 5.00
CA VAL A 21 -13.94 7.21 5.07
C VAL A 21 -14.66 5.94 5.52
N LEU A 22 -14.35 4.82 4.85
CA LEU A 22 -14.79 3.48 5.22
C LEU A 22 -13.55 2.67 5.62
N GLY A 23 -13.51 2.19 6.86
CA GLY A 23 -12.53 1.22 7.34
C GLY A 23 -13.21 -0.11 7.66
N ILE A 24 -12.52 -1.22 7.37
CA ILE A 24 -12.95 -2.57 7.74
C ILE A 24 -11.81 -3.31 8.44
N ASP A 25 -12.16 -4.23 9.33
CA ASP A 25 -11.17 -5.14 9.90
C ASP A 25 -10.63 -6.07 8.81
N GLN A 26 -9.32 -6.07 8.66
CA GLN A 26 -8.66 -7.03 7.78
C GLN A 26 -8.84 -8.45 8.32
N PRO A 27 -8.67 -9.49 7.49
CA PRO A 27 -8.48 -10.84 8.01
C PRO A 27 -7.42 -10.88 9.12
N LEU A 28 -7.74 -11.60 10.21
CA LEU A 28 -6.88 -11.75 11.40
C LEU A 28 -6.62 -10.47 12.21
N HIS A 29 -7.39 -9.40 11.98
CA HIS A 29 -7.26 -8.16 12.75
C HIS A 29 -8.53 -7.81 13.51
N GLY A 30 -8.40 -7.05 14.60
CA GLY A 30 -9.53 -6.47 15.35
C GLY A 30 -10.58 -7.53 15.69
N THR A 31 -11.83 -7.30 15.30
CA THR A 31 -12.94 -8.26 15.54
C THR A 31 -12.85 -9.55 14.73
N ARG A 32 -11.92 -9.63 13.77
CA ARG A 32 -11.62 -10.81 12.95
C ARG A 32 -10.36 -11.54 13.41
N ASN A 33 -9.72 -11.09 14.49
CA ASN A 33 -8.76 -11.89 15.22
C ASN A 33 -9.53 -12.95 16.03
N PRO A 34 -9.36 -14.25 15.74
CA PRO A 34 -10.09 -15.32 16.44
C PRO A 34 -9.52 -15.63 17.82
N THR A 35 -8.44 -14.97 18.23
CA THR A 35 -7.81 -15.16 19.53
C THR A 35 -8.33 -14.12 20.51
N GLU A 36 -8.41 -14.48 21.78
CA GLU A 36 -8.93 -13.57 22.80
C GLU A 36 -7.87 -12.58 23.31
N ASN A 37 -6.58 -12.87 23.16
CA ASN A 37 -5.49 -12.12 23.81
C ASN A 37 -4.19 -12.04 22.99
N GLU A 38 -4.13 -12.60 21.79
CA GLU A 38 -2.93 -12.49 20.95
C GLU A 38 -3.00 -11.20 20.15
N ASP A 39 -1.91 -10.44 20.14
CA ASP A 39 -1.78 -9.27 19.27
C ASP A 39 -1.95 -9.68 17.80
N ASP A 40 -2.61 -8.83 17.00
CA ASP A 40 -2.87 -9.10 15.58
C ASP A 40 -1.58 -9.41 14.81
N PHE A 41 -0.51 -8.65 15.08
CA PHE A 41 0.76 -8.81 14.39
C PHE A 41 1.43 -10.14 14.74
N ASP A 42 1.48 -10.48 16.03
CA ASP A 42 2.04 -11.74 16.52
C ASP A 42 1.32 -12.94 15.92
N LEU A 43 -0.02 -12.90 15.89
CA LEU A 43 -0.86 -13.91 15.27
C LEU A 43 -0.50 -14.08 13.78
N ILE A 44 -0.40 -12.96 13.05
CA ILE A 44 -0.12 -12.96 11.62
C ILE A 44 1.25 -13.53 11.33
N VAL A 45 2.30 -13.08 12.03
CA VAL A 45 3.66 -13.60 11.85
C VAL A 45 3.69 -15.09 12.16
N ARG A 46 3.12 -15.51 13.30
CA ARG A 46 3.10 -16.93 13.69
C ARG A 46 2.38 -17.80 12.65
N LEU A 47 1.23 -17.36 12.14
CA LEU A 47 0.48 -18.11 11.14
C LEU A 47 1.15 -18.10 9.76
N ALA A 48 1.68 -16.96 9.31
CA ALA A 48 2.36 -16.84 8.02
C ALA A 48 3.65 -17.67 7.98
N VAL A 49 4.41 -17.72 9.07
CA VAL A 49 5.64 -18.52 9.18
C VAL A 49 5.33 -20.01 9.27
N SER A 50 4.33 -20.39 10.07
CA SER A 50 3.95 -21.81 10.22
C SER A 50 3.20 -22.37 9.00
N ASN A 51 2.53 -21.50 8.24
CA ASN A 51 1.83 -21.85 7.03
C ASN A 51 1.81 -20.67 6.05
N ILE A 52 2.77 -20.67 5.13
CA ILE A 52 2.95 -19.66 4.10
C ILE A 52 1.70 -19.44 3.22
N VAL A 53 0.80 -20.43 3.13
CA VAL A 53 -0.48 -20.29 2.44
C VAL A 53 -1.41 -19.32 3.16
N ILE A 54 -1.40 -19.28 4.50
CA ILE A 54 -2.18 -18.31 5.28
C ILE A 54 -1.66 -16.90 4.99
N GLY A 55 -0.34 -16.71 5.03
CA GLY A 55 0.29 -15.42 4.73
C GLY A 55 -0.12 -14.87 3.35
N ARG A 56 -0.21 -15.75 2.35
CA ARG A 56 -0.69 -15.39 1.01
C ARG A 56 -2.20 -15.11 0.98
N ASP A 57 -3.00 -16.05 1.48
CA ASP A 57 -4.44 -16.04 1.27
C ASP A 57 -5.17 -15.05 2.19
N MET A 58 -4.57 -14.62 3.31
CA MET A 58 -5.13 -13.53 4.12
C MET A 58 -5.14 -12.21 3.35
N LEU A 59 -4.08 -11.90 2.57
CA LEU A 59 -4.03 -10.71 1.73
C LEU A 59 -5.06 -10.80 0.60
N ARG A 60 -5.16 -11.98 -0.04
CA ARG A 60 -6.11 -12.21 -1.13
C ARG A 60 -7.56 -12.17 -0.68
N GLN A 61 -7.86 -12.68 0.51
CA GLN A 61 -9.19 -12.55 1.11
C GLN A 61 -9.52 -11.08 1.37
N HIS A 62 -8.57 -10.27 1.82
CA HIS A 62 -8.79 -8.84 2.02
C HIS A 62 -9.19 -8.14 0.71
N ILE A 63 -8.54 -8.48 -0.42
CA ILE A 63 -8.90 -7.93 -1.74
C ILE A 63 -10.36 -8.21 -2.06
N VAL A 64 -10.85 -9.44 -1.81
CA VAL A 64 -12.25 -9.81 -2.05
C VAL A 64 -13.19 -8.96 -1.18
N ASP A 65 -12.82 -8.72 0.07
CA ASP A 65 -13.60 -7.88 0.99
C ASP A 65 -13.66 -6.42 0.47
N LEU A 66 -12.56 -5.87 -0.06
CA LEU A 66 -12.52 -4.52 -0.65
C LEU A 66 -13.28 -4.40 -1.96
N CYS A 67 -13.26 -5.42 -2.83
CA CYS A 67 -14.07 -5.44 -4.04
C CYS A 67 -15.57 -5.45 -3.70
N HIS A 68 -15.97 -6.18 -2.65
CA HIS A 68 -17.34 -6.12 -2.13
C HIS A 68 -17.70 -4.76 -1.53
N ALA A 69 -16.79 -4.15 -0.76
CA ALA A 69 -16.97 -2.80 -0.23
C ALA A 69 -17.12 -1.76 -1.36
N THR A 70 -16.31 -1.87 -2.42
CA THR A 70 -16.38 -1.01 -3.61
C THR A 70 -17.73 -1.14 -4.29
N ARG A 71 -18.17 -2.38 -4.58
CA ARG A 71 -19.50 -2.62 -5.15
C ARG A 71 -20.63 -2.05 -4.29
N MET A 72 -20.51 -2.13 -2.97
CA MET A 72 -21.48 -1.55 -2.04
C MET A 72 -21.51 -0.02 -2.15
N LEU A 73 -20.35 0.64 -2.16
CA LEU A 73 -20.24 2.09 -2.30
C LEU A 73 -20.74 2.58 -3.67
N ARG A 74 -20.45 1.82 -4.74
CA ARG A 74 -20.92 2.06 -6.12
C ARG A 74 -22.43 1.94 -6.26
N ALA A 75 -23.08 1.09 -5.45
CA ALA A 75 -24.53 0.98 -5.45
C ALA A 75 -25.24 2.24 -4.90
N GLY A 76 -24.50 3.15 -4.26
CA GLY A 76 -25.05 4.35 -3.62
C GLY A 76 -25.71 4.00 -2.29
N ILE A 77 -25.07 4.39 -1.20
CA ILE A 77 -25.55 4.13 0.16
C ILE A 77 -26.06 5.45 0.75
N THR A 78 -27.25 5.39 1.32
CA THR A 78 -27.76 6.44 2.19
C THR A 78 -27.66 5.95 3.63
N ILE A 79 -26.91 6.68 4.45
CA ILE A 79 -26.81 6.45 5.89
C ILE A 79 -27.89 7.31 6.57
N PRO A 80 -28.94 6.71 7.15
CA PRO A 80 -30.06 7.47 7.69
C PRO A 80 -29.63 8.36 8.86
N ALA A 81 -30.23 9.56 8.96
CA ALA A 81 -30.01 10.50 10.05
C ALA A 81 -30.09 9.85 11.45
N SER A 82 -30.97 8.84 11.62
CA SER A 82 -31.19 8.14 12.89
C SER A 82 -30.00 7.34 13.42
N VAL A 83 -29.01 7.01 12.58
CA VAL A 83 -27.80 6.28 12.98
C VAL A 83 -26.53 7.13 12.88
N THR A 84 -26.64 8.36 12.37
CA THR A 84 -25.50 9.29 12.29
C THR A 84 -25.29 10.03 13.60
N ALA A 85 -24.03 10.30 13.95
CA ALA A 85 -23.69 11.10 15.13
C ALA A 85 -24.16 12.56 15.03
N THR A 86 -24.32 13.08 13.82
CA THR A 86 -24.75 14.46 13.55
C THR A 86 -26.27 14.61 13.46
N GLY A 87 -27.03 13.51 13.41
CA GLY A 87 -28.47 13.54 13.13
C GLY A 87 -28.81 14.01 11.71
N VAL A 88 -27.86 13.94 10.78
CA VAL A 88 -28.00 14.37 9.38
C VAL A 88 -27.78 13.18 8.47
N GLU A 89 -28.67 12.98 7.50
CA GLU A 89 -28.54 11.93 6.49
C GLU A 89 -27.28 12.13 5.63
N ILE A 90 -26.53 11.06 5.39
CA ILE A 90 -25.30 11.09 4.59
C ILE A 90 -25.51 10.25 3.34
N HIS A 91 -25.16 10.81 2.17
CA HIS A 91 -25.17 10.11 0.89
C HIS A 91 -23.73 9.86 0.41
N THR A 92 -23.42 8.63 0.03
CA THR A 92 -22.13 8.33 -0.60
C THR A 92 -22.10 8.82 -2.04
N SER A 93 -20.91 9.19 -2.52
CA SER A 93 -20.68 9.56 -3.93
C SER A 93 -20.13 8.35 -4.67
N PRO A 94 -20.95 7.60 -5.44
CA PRO A 94 -20.51 6.34 -6.05
C PRO A 94 -19.38 6.54 -7.07
N ASP A 95 -19.28 7.70 -7.71
CA ASP A 95 -18.25 8.00 -8.73
C ASP A 95 -16.99 8.65 -8.17
N ARG A 96 -16.89 8.83 -6.84
CA ARG A 96 -15.77 9.51 -6.17
C ARG A 96 -15.18 8.59 -5.12
N LEU A 97 -14.40 7.61 -5.58
CA LEU A 97 -13.80 6.59 -4.72
C LEU A 97 -12.27 6.61 -4.84
N ALA A 98 -11.61 6.48 -3.69
CA ALA A 98 -10.16 6.37 -3.59
C ALA A 98 -9.80 5.35 -2.51
N PHE A 99 -8.64 4.74 -2.65
CA PHE A 99 -8.07 3.82 -1.66
C PHE A 99 -6.86 4.46 -0.97
N MET A 100 -6.74 4.25 0.34
CA MET A 100 -5.52 4.54 1.08
C MET A 100 -5.14 3.32 1.90
N GLY A 101 -3.88 2.90 1.78
CA GLY A 101 -3.29 1.86 2.59
C GLY A 101 -1.94 2.31 3.13
N HIS A 102 -1.57 1.75 4.27
CA HIS A 102 -0.23 1.86 4.84
C HIS A 102 0.30 0.48 5.19
N SER A 103 1.59 0.22 4.98
CA SER A 103 2.24 -1.05 5.32
C SER A 103 1.53 -2.24 4.67
N GLN A 104 1.11 -3.24 5.44
CA GLN A 104 0.28 -4.36 4.96
C GLN A 104 -1.00 -3.88 4.26
N GLY A 105 -1.64 -2.80 4.73
CA GLY A 105 -2.79 -2.22 4.04
C GLY A 105 -2.43 -1.69 2.65
N ALA A 106 -1.23 -1.14 2.48
CA ALA A 106 -0.73 -0.70 1.18
C ALA A 106 -0.30 -1.89 0.30
N GLN A 107 0.21 -2.99 0.87
CA GLN A 107 0.42 -4.25 0.15
C GLN A 107 -0.90 -4.73 -0.45
N VAL A 108 -1.94 -4.85 0.37
CA VAL A 108 -3.29 -5.19 -0.12
C VAL A 108 -3.76 -4.19 -1.18
N GLY A 109 -3.53 -2.89 -0.95
CA GLY A 109 -3.85 -1.82 -1.89
C GLY A 109 -3.23 -1.98 -3.27
N ALA A 110 -1.94 -2.34 -3.33
CA ALA A 110 -1.24 -2.55 -4.60
C ALA A 110 -1.87 -3.69 -5.40
N LEU A 111 -2.27 -4.78 -4.74
CA LEU A 111 -2.97 -5.88 -5.40
C LEU A 111 -4.40 -5.51 -5.78
N PHE A 112 -5.10 -4.82 -4.89
CA PHE A 112 -6.49 -4.38 -5.07
C PHE A 112 -6.63 -3.44 -6.27
N LEU A 113 -5.76 -2.45 -6.41
CA LEU A 113 -5.71 -1.58 -7.59
C LEU A 113 -5.42 -2.37 -8.88
N GLY A 114 -4.65 -3.45 -8.80
CA GLY A 114 -4.39 -4.31 -9.96
C GLY A 114 -5.60 -5.10 -10.46
N VAL A 115 -6.71 -5.15 -9.71
CA VAL A 115 -7.89 -5.96 -10.06
C VAL A 115 -9.24 -5.23 -9.98
N GLU A 116 -9.32 -4.10 -9.28
CA GLU A 116 -10.56 -3.36 -9.07
C GLU A 116 -10.70 -2.18 -10.05
N PRO A 117 -11.63 -2.23 -11.03
CA PRO A 117 -11.80 -1.17 -12.01
C PRO A 117 -12.51 0.10 -11.48
N ASP A 118 -13.30 0.01 -10.41
CA ASP A 118 -14.13 1.13 -9.93
C ASP A 118 -13.39 2.09 -8.95
N ILE A 119 -12.11 1.82 -8.63
CA ILE A 119 -11.27 2.69 -7.80
C ILE A 119 -10.23 3.37 -8.66
N HIS A 120 -10.31 4.68 -8.88
CA HIS A 120 -9.42 5.37 -9.81
C HIS A 120 -8.19 6.01 -9.15
N THR A 121 -8.11 6.00 -7.82
CA THR A 121 -7.00 6.61 -7.07
C THR A 121 -6.54 5.72 -5.93
N GLY A 122 -5.23 5.55 -5.81
CA GLY A 122 -4.60 4.81 -4.72
C GLY A 122 -3.52 5.64 -4.04
N MET A 123 -3.52 5.69 -2.72
CA MET A 123 -2.38 6.14 -1.93
C MET A 123 -1.81 4.94 -1.19
N LEU A 124 -0.54 4.63 -1.45
CA LEU A 124 0.15 3.44 -0.97
C LEU A 124 1.37 3.87 -0.14
N SER A 125 1.21 3.92 1.18
CA SER A 125 2.28 4.32 2.09
C SER A 125 3.15 3.12 2.47
N GLU A 126 4.48 3.29 2.35
CA GLU A 126 5.48 2.30 2.76
C GLU A 126 5.11 0.88 2.31
N VAL A 127 5.01 0.68 0.99
CA VAL A 127 4.73 -0.63 0.40
C VAL A 127 5.87 -1.10 -0.46
N ALA A 128 6.37 -2.29 -0.13
CA ALA A 128 7.32 -3.02 -0.96
C ALA A 128 6.62 -4.12 -1.75
N GLY A 129 7.17 -4.38 -2.93
CA GLY A 129 7.00 -5.65 -3.63
C GLY A 129 8.27 -6.49 -3.55
N GLY A 130 8.19 -7.74 -3.98
CA GLY A 130 9.33 -8.65 -4.00
C GLY A 130 9.46 -9.41 -2.68
N SER A 131 8.79 -10.55 -2.61
CA SER A 131 8.76 -11.44 -1.45
C SER A 131 10.17 -11.86 -1.03
N ALA A 132 11.09 -12.03 -1.98
CA ALA A 132 12.49 -12.33 -1.68
C ALA A 132 13.18 -11.18 -0.92
N ILE A 133 12.97 -9.92 -1.34
CA ILE A 133 13.51 -8.73 -0.68
C ILE A 133 12.94 -8.65 0.74
N ALA A 134 11.62 -8.80 0.88
CA ALA A 134 10.96 -8.77 2.17
C ALA A 134 11.50 -9.82 3.14
N LEU A 135 11.73 -11.06 2.70
CA LEU A 135 12.26 -12.10 3.59
C LEU A 135 13.72 -11.89 3.99
N LEU A 136 14.53 -11.24 3.14
CA LEU A 136 15.97 -11.08 3.36
C LEU A 136 16.31 -9.80 4.13
N GLU A 137 15.49 -8.76 4.05
CA GLU A 137 15.84 -7.44 4.59
C GLU A 137 14.88 -6.89 5.63
N ARG A 138 13.64 -7.41 5.70
CA ARG A 138 12.67 -6.91 6.65
C ARG A 138 13.12 -7.18 8.07
N LYS A 139 13.07 -6.13 8.88
CA LYS A 139 13.24 -6.18 10.33
C LYS A 139 12.06 -5.48 10.98
N GLU A 140 11.35 -6.22 11.80
CA GLU A 140 10.25 -5.71 12.59
C GLU A 140 10.70 -5.61 14.05
N ASP A 141 10.96 -4.40 14.54
CA ASP A 141 11.51 -4.19 15.89
C ASP A 141 12.74 -5.09 16.14
N ASP A 142 12.65 -6.03 17.09
CA ASP A 142 13.72 -6.99 17.42
C ASP A 142 13.63 -8.32 16.62
N ILE A 143 12.68 -8.43 15.69
CA ILE A 143 12.44 -9.61 14.86
C ILE A 143 13.13 -9.46 13.51
N ASP A 144 14.11 -10.33 13.28
CA ASP A 144 14.78 -10.48 11.99
C ASP A 144 14.05 -11.56 11.15
N ILE A 145 13.37 -11.12 10.08
CA ILE A 145 12.57 -12.03 9.24
C ILE A 145 13.46 -13.05 8.52
N GLU A 146 14.68 -12.67 8.12
CA GLU A 146 15.64 -13.58 7.49
C GLU A 146 15.95 -14.74 8.45
N ALA A 147 16.22 -14.42 9.72
CA ALA A 147 16.51 -15.42 10.74
C ALA A 147 15.32 -16.35 11.05
N VAL A 148 14.11 -15.79 11.12
CA VAL A 148 12.87 -16.57 11.34
C VAL A 148 12.64 -17.55 10.19
N VAL A 149 12.78 -17.08 8.95
CA VAL A 149 12.60 -17.90 7.74
C VAL A 149 13.71 -18.95 7.63
N GLY A 150 14.97 -18.56 7.85
CA GLY A 150 16.10 -19.49 7.87
C GLY A 150 15.90 -20.62 8.89
N THR A 151 15.34 -20.29 10.06
CA THR A 151 14.97 -21.29 11.07
C THR A 151 13.85 -22.22 10.57
N ALA A 152 12.79 -21.66 9.99
CA ALA A 152 11.66 -22.44 9.46
C ALA A 152 12.07 -23.36 8.29
N LEU A 153 13.06 -22.95 7.49
CA LEU A 153 13.66 -23.75 6.41
C LEU A 153 14.68 -24.78 6.90
N GLY A 154 14.97 -24.83 8.21
CA GLY A 154 15.95 -25.75 8.79
C GLY A 154 17.41 -25.38 8.51
N LEU A 155 17.68 -24.12 8.15
CA LEU A 155 19.03 -23.59 7.89
C LEU A 155 19.75 -23.15 9.16
N ALA A 156 19.05 -23.07 10.29
CA ALA A 156 19.64 -22.71 11.58
C ALA A 156 20.75 -23.71 11.97
N GLY A 157 21.97 -23.20 12.13
CA GLY A 157 23.16 -24.01 12.44
C GLY A 157 23.77 -24.74 11.23
N SER A 158 23.26 -24.50 10.02
CA SER A 158 23.90 -24.92 8.78
C SER A 158 25.01 -23.93 8.36
N ASN A 159 25.84 -24.31 7.39
CA ASN A 159 26.77 -23.40 6.71
C ASN A 159 26.15 -22.73 5.47
N GLU A 160 24.83 -22.89 5.27
CA GLU A 160 24.12 -22.31 4.13
C GLU A 160 23.64 -20.90 4.47
N THR A 161 23.90 -19.95 3.56
CA THR A 161 23.46 -18.56 3.70
C THR A 161 22.21 -18.35 2.87
N LEU A 162 21.17 -17.77 3.49
CA LEU A 162 19.97 -17.39 2.77
C LEU A 162 20.30 -16.14 1.93
N VAL A 163 20.26 -16.29 0.61
CA VAL A 163 20.51 -15.22 -0.35
C VAL A 163 19.40 -15.21 -1.39
N GLU A 164 19.28 -14.14 -2.17
CA GLU A 164 18.20 -13.99 -3.16
C GLU A 164 18.14 -15.15 -4.17
N TYR A 165 19.30 -15.68 -4.56
CA TYR A 165 19.42 -16.82 -5.49
C TYR A 165 19.33 -18.19 -4.82
N HIS A 166 19.05 -18.25 -3.52
CA HIS A 166 18.91 -19.51 -2.81
C HIS A 166 17.71 -20.29 -3.38
N PRO A 167 17.83 -21.60 -3.69
CA PRO A 167 16.75 -22.36 -4.32
C PRO A 167 15.44 -22.33 -3.53
N ALA A 168 15.49 -22.30 -2.19
CA ALA A 168 14.29 -22.16 -1.37
C ALA A 168 13.55 -20.83 -1.59
N ILE A 169 14.28 -19.74 -1.89
CA ILE A 169 13.69 -18.44 -2.19
C ILE A 169 13.02 -18.48 -3.58
N GLY A 170 13.78 -18.82 -4.62
CA GLY A 170 13.27 -18.78 -6.00
C GLY A 170 12.24 -19.87 -6.32
N ALA A 171 12.47 -21.11 -5.88
CA ALA A 171 11.64 -22.25 -6.27
C ALA A 171 10.45 -22.52 -5.34
N VAL A 172 10.51 -22.06 -4.08
CA VAL A 172 9.44 -22.29 -3.10
C VAL A 172 8.77 -20.98 -2.73
N VAL A 173 9.49 -20.05 -2.11
CA VAL A 173 8.90 -18.81 -1.59
C VAL A 173 8.25 -18.00 -2.71
N GLN A 174 9.00 -17.64 -3.76
CA GLN A 174 8.46 -16.79 -4.83
C GLN A 174 7.26 -17.45 -5.52
N GLN A 175 7.29 -18.77 -5.73
CA GLN A 175 6.16 -19.50 -6.33
C GLN A 175 4.93 -19.52 -5.43
N MET A 176 5.13 -19.62 -4.11
CA MET A 176 4.02 -19.67 -3.16
C MET A 176 3.44 -18.29 -2.87
N LEU A 177 4.28 -17.27 -2.69
CA LEU A 177 3.87 -15.91 -2.32
C LEU A 177 3.57 -15.00 -3.50
N GLY A 178 4.07 -15.31 -4.71
CA GLY A 178 3.84 -14.51 -5.92
C GLY A 178 2.38 -14.07 -6.13
N PRO A 179 1.36 -14.95 -5.98
CA PRO A 179 -0.04 -14.53 -6.11
C PRO A 179 -0.50 -13.45 -5.13
N ALA A 180 0.25 -13.20 -4.06
CA ALA A 180 0.03 -12.14 -3.07
C ALA A 180 1.13 -11.06 -3.07
N ASP A 181 2.05 -11.07 -4.05
CA ASP A 181 3.16 -10.12 -4.15
C ASP A 181 2.76 -8.89 -4.97
N PRO A 182 2.90 -7.66 -4.43
CA PRO A 182 2.62 -6.43 -5.17
C PRO A 182 3.30 -6.31 -6.54
N LEU A 183 4.49 -6.89 -6.74
CA LEU A 183 5.19 -6.85 -8.03
C LEU A 183 4.39 -7.49 -9.16
N GLU A 184 3.65 -8.56 -8.87
CA GLU A 184 2.84 -9.29 -9.87
C GLU A 184 1.64 -8.46 -10.36
N TYR A 185 1.23 -7.46 -9.58
CA TYR A 185 0.08 -6.60 -9.86
C TYR A 185 0.49 -5.21 -10.34
N ALA A 186 1.76 -4.85 -10.26
CA ALA A 186 2.28 -3.52 -10.60
C ALA A 186 1.89 -3.06 -12.01
N ARG A 187 1.90 -4.00 -12.99
CA ARG A 187 1.46 -3.71 -14.35
C ARG A 187 -0.02 -3.36 -14.43
N GLY A 188 -0.84 -4.02 -13.62
CA GLY A 188 -2.29 -3.79 -13.52
C GLY A 188 -2.67 -2.45 -12.89
N VAL A 189 -1.71 -1.68 -12.35
CA VAL A 189 -2.01 -0.36 -11.78
C VAL A 189 -2.03 0.74 -12.84
N PHE A 190 -1.15 0.67 -13.84
CA PHE A 190 -1.02 1.74 -14.84
C PHE A 190 -0.89 1.24 -16.27
N LEU A 191 -0.10 0.19 -16.48
CA LEU A 191 0.27 -0.27 -17.82
C LEU A 191 -0.84 -1.09 -18.46
N ASP A 192 -1.59 -1.87 -17.68
CA ASP A 192 -2.67 -2.72 -18.11
C ASP A 192 -3.81 -2.78 -17.06
N PRO A 193 -4.46 -1.64 -16.78
CA PRO A 193 -5.47 -1.56 -15.73
C PRO A 193 -6.67 -2.48 -15.99
N PRO A 194 -7.33 -2.97 -14.92
CA PRO A 194 -8.51 -3.82 -15.03
C PRO A 194 -9.71 -3.09 -15.66
N GLY A 195 -9.73 -1.75 -15.59
CA GLY A 195 -10.70 -0.87 -16.26
C GLY A 195 -10.10 -0.12 -17.45
N GLU A 196 -10.90 0.76 -18.05
CA GLU A 196 -10.46 1.56 -19.22
C GLU A 196 -9.45 2.67 -18.82
N THR A 197 -9.53 3.15 -17.58
CA THR A 197 -8.70 4.25 -17.07
C THR A 197 -7.56 3.74 -16.18
N ALA A 198 -6.34 4.24 -16.41
CA ALA A 198 -5.24 4.02 -15.47
C ALA A 198 -5.51 4.69 -14.12
N HIS A 199 -5.07 4.07 -13.03
CA HIS A 199 -5.19 4.64 -11.69
C HIS A 199 -4.30 5.88 -11.54
N SER A 200 -4.62 6.80 -10.63
CA SER A 200 -3.65 7.79 -10.12
C SER A 200 -3.06 7.24 -8.82
N VAL A 201 -1.73 7.15 -8.69
CA VAL A 201 -1.10 6.58 -7.49
C VAL A 201 -0.01 7.45 -6.90
N LEU A 202 -0.06 7.62 -5.58
CA LEU A 202 1.00 8.21 -4.79
C LEU A 202 1.62 7.12 -3.90
N MET A 203 2.93 6.94 -3.98
CA MET A 203 3.71 6.10 -3.06
C MET A 203 4.59 6.94 -2.14
N THR A 204 4.84 6.47 -0.93
CA THR A 204 5.83 7.06 -0.01
C THR A 204 6.91 6.06 0.35
N GLU A 205 8.10 6.58 0.62
CA GLU A 205 9.26 5.85 1.11
C GLU A 205 9.97 6.64 2.21
N GLY A 206 10.15 6.02 3.38
CA GLY A 206 11.08 6.45 4.41
C GLY A 206 12.43 5.80 4.20
N THR A 207 13.50 6.59 4.04
CA THR A 207 14.83 6.03 3.71
C THR A 207 15.47 5.21 4.84
N LEU A 208 14.89 5.20 6.04
CA LEU A 208 15.31 4.38 7.18
C LEU A 208 14.22 3.36 7.58
N ASP A 209 13.28 3.07 6.69
CA ASP A 209 12.27 2.03 6.93
C ASP A 209 12.92 0.64 6.89
N THR A 210 12.94 -0.04 8.04
CA THR A 210 13.41 -1.42 8.14
C THR A 210 12.27 -2.44 8.05
N GLN A 211 11.02 -2.01 8.27
CA GLN A 211 9.84 -2.89 8.21
C GLN A 211 9.41 -3.10 6.76
N THR A 212 9.57 -2.07 5.93
CA THR A 212 9.41 -2.13 4.48
C THR A 212 10.67 -1.56 3.82
N PRO A 213 11.70 -2.39 3.58
CA PRO A 213 12.98 -1.93 3.07
C PRO A 213 12.85 -1.11 1.78
N PRO A 214 13.54 0.05 1.65
CA PRO A 214 13.46 0.93 0.47
C PRO A 214 13.64 0.19 -0.85
N ARG A 215 14.56 -0.77 -0.93
CA ARG A 215 14.79 -1.55 -2.16
C ARG A 215 13.51 -2.21 -2.70
N GLY A 216 12.63 -2.68 -1.82
CA GLY A 216 11.36 -3.27 -2.21
C GLY A 216 10.32 -2.23 -2.65
N ILE A 217 10.34 -1.03 -2.06
CA ILE A 217 9.48 0.10 -2.44
C ILE A 217 9.90 0.61 -3.83
N GLU A 218 11.21 0.84 -4.02
CA GLU A 218 11.84 1.23 -5.27
C GLU A 218 11.58 0.23 -6.40
N ALA A 219 11.70 -1.08 -6.11
CA ALA A 219 11.40 -2.14 -7.06
C ALA A 219 9.93 -2.09 -7.51
N LEU A 220 9.00 -1.90 -6.58
CA LEU A 220 7.58 -1.80 -6.88
C LEU A 220 7.25 -0.54 -7.69
N ALA A 221 7.77 0.62 -7.28
CA ALA A 221 7.59 1.88 -8.02
C ALA A 221 8.14 1.77 -9.45
N THR A 222 9.32 1.15 -9.62
CA THR A 222 9.90 0.89 -10.93
C THR A 222 9.03 -0.05 -11.76
N ALA A 223 8.53 -1.14 -11.18
CA ALA A 223 7.66 -2.10 -11.87
C ALA A 223 6.32 -1.47 -12.31
N MET A 224 5.81 -0.52 -11.53
CA MET A 224 4.63 0.28 -11.87
C MET A 224 4.90 1.30 -13.00
N GLY A 225 6.16 1.70 -13.21
CA GLY A 225 6.50 2.82 -14.07
C GLY A 225 6.31 4.18 -13.39
N LEU A 226 6.28 4.20 -12.05
CA LEU A 226 6.02 5.38 -11.25
C LEU A 226 7.31 6.23 -11.11
N PRO A 227 7.34 7.49 -11.55
CA PRO A 227 8.53 8.30 -11.41
C PRO A 227 8.76 8.74 -9.96
N VAL A 228 10.02 8.86 -9.56
CA VAL A 228 10.38 9.52 -8.30
C VAL A 228 10.25 11.03 -8.42
N ALA A 229 9.68 11.68 -7.41
CA ALA A 229 9.58 13.14 -7.36
C ALA A 229 10.86 13.79 -6.80
N LEU A 230 11.18 14.99 -7.29
CA LEU A 230 12.25 15.81 -6.73
C LEU A 230 11.82 16.45 -5.39
N PRO A 231 12.74 16.60 -4.41
CA PRO A 231 14.14 16.16 -4.46
C PRO A 231 14.29 14.65 -4.26
N ILE A 232 15.18 14.03 -5.04
CA ILE A 232 15.58 12.63 -4.83
C ILE A 232 16.48 12.59 -3.60
N VAL A 233 16.15 11.73 -2.64
CA VAL A 233 16.95 11.51 -1.44
C VAL A 233 17.95 10.38 -1.65
N SER A 234 17.50 9.30 -2.29
CA SER A 234 18.31 8.14 -2.66
C SER A 234 18.05 7.78 -4.12
N GLU A 235 19.12 7.71 -4.92
CA GLU A 235 19.00 7.36 -6.34
C GLU A 235 18.45 5.94 -6.51
N ILE A 236 17.55 5.78 -7.49
CA ILE A 236 16.89 4.50 -7.77
C ILE A 236 17.46 3.93 -9.07
N ASP A 237 18.49 3.10 -8.94
CA ASP A 237 19.24 2.52 -10.06
C ASP A 237 18.33 1.80 -11.07
N THR A 238 17.30 1.12 -10.59
CA THR A 238 16.34 0.38 -11.41
C THR A 238 15.50 1.31 -12.30
N MET A 239 15.10 2.49 -11.81
CA MET A 239 14.41 3.50 -12.62
C MET A 239 15.33 4.08 -13.70
N ALA A 240 16.59 4.37 -13.36
CA ALA A 240 17.60 4.82 -14.32
C ALA A 240 17.85 3.76 -15.42
N LEU A 241 17.91 2.48 -15.03
CA LEU A 241 18.12 1.35 -15.94
C LEU A 241 16.98 1.21 -16.97
N VAL A 242 15.72 1.39 -16.55
CA VAL A 242 14.55 1.28 -17.44
C VAL A 242 14.13 2.61 -18.06
N GLY A 243 14.84 3.70 -17.75
CA GLY A 243 14.63 5.03 -18.35
C GLY A 243 13.39 5.77 -17.84
N ILE A 244 12.97 5.54 -16.59
CA ILE A 244 11.90 6.33 -15.95
C ILE A 244 12.51 7.65 -15.43
N PRO A 245 12.08 8.82 -15.93
CA PRO A 245 12.62 10.09 -15.48
C PRO A 245 12.01 10.53 -14.14
N SER A 246 12.75 11.32 -13.37
CA SER A 246 12.21 12.02 -12.21
C SER A 246 11.23 13.13 -12.60
N VAL A 247 10.34 13.53 -11.69
CA VAL A 247 9.36 14.60 -11.89
C VAL A 247 9.47 15.71 -10.84
N SER A 248 9.17 16.95 -11.21
CA SER A 248 9.12 18.09 -10.26
C SER A 248 7.71 18.28 -9.70
N LEU A 249 7.61 18.61 -8.41
CA LEU A 249 6.35 18.98 -7.77
C LEU A 249 5.92 20.42 -8.16
N PRO A 250 4.60 20.74 -8.23
CA PRO A 250 3.49 19.81 -8.11
C PRO A 250 3.38 18.88 -9.32
N VAL A 251 2.98 17.62 -9.09
CA VAL A 251 2.80 16.61 -10.14
C VAL A 251 1.32 16.43 -10.43
N THR A 252 0.94 16.48 -11.70
CA THR A 252 -0.40 16.15 -12.18
C THR A 252 -0.34 15.63 -13.61
N GLN A 253 -1.21 14.68 -13.97
CA GLN A 253 -1.40 14.20 -15.34
C GLN A 253 -0.10 13.79 -16.06
N ASN A 254 0.86 13.24 -15.31
CA ASN A 254 2.22 12.98 -15.77
C ASN A 254 2.42 11.56 -16.32
N LEU A 255 1.52 10.64 -16.00
CA LEU A 255 1.65 9.25 -16.42
C LEU A 255 1.16 9.04 -17.85
N PRO A 256 1.69 8.04 -18.57
CA PRO A 256 1.17 7.65 -19.88
C PRO A 256 -0.32 7.32 -19.78
N SER A 257 -1.11 7.74 -20.77
CA SER A 257 -2.53 7.38 -20.86
C SER A 257 -2.81 6.58 -22.12
N ARG A 258 -3.73 5.62 -22.01
CA ARG A 258 -4.42 5.02 -23.15
C ARG A 258 -5.57 5.91 -23.66
N ASP A 259 -5.99 6.90 -22.86
CA ASP A 259 -7.11 7.83 -23.09
C ASP A 259 -6.69 9.32 -23.14
N VAL A 260 -7.68 10.21 -23.33
CA VAL A 260 -7.48 11.68 -23.38
C VAL A 260 -7.07 12.27 -22.02
N ALA A 261 -7.50 11.68 -20.90
CA ALA A 261 -7.11 12.10 -19.56
C ALA A 261 -5.91 11.29 -19.06
N ARG A 262 -4.87 11.97 -18.57
CA ARG A 262 -3.70 11.32 -17.97
C ARG A 262 -3.85 11.21 -16.47
N SER A 263 -3.41 10.08 -15.93
CA SER A 263 -3.35 9.85 -14.49
C SER A 263 -2.14 10.54 -13.86
N THR A 264 -2.22 10.77 -12.55
CA THR A 264 -1.16 11.38 -11.76
C THR A 264 -0.44 10.31 -10.95
N GLY A 265 0.88 10.34 -10.89
CA GLY A 265 1.58 9.56 -9.89
C GLY A 265 3.06 9.85 -9.73
N ALA A 266 3.54 9.64 -8.51
CA ALA A 266 4.94 9.71 -8.16
C ALA A 266 5.25 8.90 -6.89
N LEU A 267 6.52 8.52 -6.72
CA LEU A 267 7.11 8.09 -5.46
C LEU A 267 7.71 9.31 -4.74
N LEU A 268 7.33 9.53 -3.48
CA LEU A 268 7.93 10.54 -2.60
C LEU A 268 8.92 9.88 -1.63
N GLN A 269 10.16 10.37 -1.59
CA GLN A 269 11.18 9.92 -0.63
C GLN A 269 11.31 10.92 0.52
N PHE A 270 11.37 10.40 1.75
CA PHE A 270 11.52 11.19 2.96
C PHE A 270 12.79 10.81 3.72
N SER A 271 13.78 11.70 3.67
CA SER A 271 15.10 11.49 4.27
C SER A 271 15.02 11.28 5.79
N GLY A 272 15.61 10.18 6.26
CA GLY A 272 15.72 9.89 7.68
C GLY A 272 14.40 9.51 8.36
N ARG A 273 13.35 9.24 7.58
CA ARG A 273 12.06 8.79 8.11
C ARG A 273 11.96 7.27 8.13
N ASN A 274 11.18 6.78 9.09
CA ASN A 274 10.91 5.36 9.30
C ASN A 274 9.55 4.97 8.72
N HIS A 275 9.16 3.72 8.95
CA HIS A 275 7.90 3.15 8.50
C HIS A 275 6.67 4.02 8.76
N PHE A 276 6.57 4.71 9.90
CA PHE A 276 5.34 5.42 10.27
C PHE A 276 5.29 6.88 9.79
N LEU A 277 6.03 7.24 8.74
CA LEU A 277 6.21 8.64 8.32
C LEU A 277 4.90 9.35 8.02
N VAL A 278 3.94 8.66 7.37
CA VAL A 278 2.67 9.28 6.96
C VAL A 278 1.76 9.65 8.14
N PHE A 279 2.10 9.23 9.35
CA PHE A 279 1.37 9.61 10.58
C PHE A 279 2.13 10.60 11.45
N ARG A 280 3.41 10.84 11.16
CA ARG A 280 4.32 11.59 12.06
C ARG A 280 5.02 12.76 11.39
N ASP A 281 5.16 12.74 10.08
CA ASP A 281 5.74 13.82 9.29
C ASP A 281 4.63 14.73 8.74
N PRO A 282 4.54 16.00 9.18
CA PRO A 282 3.49 16.91 8.72
C PRO A 282 3.53 17.19 7.21
N GLY A 283 4.72 17.17 6.60
CA GLY A 283 4.89 17.34 5.16
C GLY A 283 4.29 16.15 4.40
N ALA A 284 4.61 14.93 4.84
CA ALA A 284 4.03 13.72 4.27
C ALA A 284 2.50 13.68 4.43
N GLN A 285 1.99 13.99 5.63
CA GLN A 285 0.55 14.06 5.90
C GLN A 285 -0.15 15.03 4.94
N TYR A 286 0.39 16.24 4.79
CA TYR A 286 -0.16 17.22 3.87
C TYR A 286 -0.23 16.68 2.44
N GLN A 287 0.89 16.17 1.91
CA GLN A 287 0.96 15.70 0.53
C GLN A 287 0.01 14.53 0.27
N VAL A 288 -0.07 13.58 1.21
CA VAL A 288 -0.92 12.40 1.12
C VAL A 288 -2.41 12.74 1.16
N PHE A 289 -2.84 13.53 2.14
CA PHE A 289 -4.26 13.84 2.30
C PHE A 289 -4.76 14.84 1.26
N GLU A 290 -3.94 15.80 0.82
CA GLU A 290 -4.31 16.68 -0.29
C GLU A 290 -4.35 15.93 -1.63
N PHE A 291 -3.47 14.96 -1.88
CA PHE A 291 -3.57 14.10 -3.05
C PHE A 291 -4.91 13.35 -3.09
N LEU A 292 -5.29 12.70 -1.98
CA LEU A 292 -6.57 11.99 -1.89
C LEU A 292 -7.76 12.94 -2.05
N ARG A 293 -7.76 14.09 -1.37
CA ARG A 293 -8.84 15.08 -1.44
C ARG A 293 -9.01 15.62 -2.86
N THR A 294 -7.91 16.05 -3.49
CA THR A 294 -7.96 16.62 -4.84
C THR A 294 -8.30 15.59 -5.91
N ALA A 295 -7.82 14.35 -5.75
CA ALA A 295 -8.20 13.25 -6.63
C ALA A 295 -9.71 12.95 -6.56
N LEU A 296 -10.29 12.95 -5.36
CA LEU A 296 -11.74 12.83 -5.18
C LEU A 296 -12.50 14.01 -5.81
N ASP A 297 -11.92 15.20 -5.93
CA ASP A 297 -12.47 16.35 -6.67
C ASP A 297 -12.26 16.26 -8.19
N GLY A 298 -11.67 15.17 -8.70
CA GLY A 298 -11.39 14.94 -10.11
C GLY A 298 -10.09 15.58 -10.61
N GLN A 299 -9.24 16.07 -9.71
CA GLN A 299 -7.97 16.71 -10.02
C GLN A 299 -6.86 16.13 -9.16
N ALA A 300 -6.40 14.90 -9.44
CA ALA A 300 -5.29 14.32 -8.69
C ALA A 300 -4.03 15.19 -8.82
N VAL A 301 -3.59 15.80 -7.72
CA VAL A 301 -2.38 16.64 -7.65
C VAL A 301 -1.53 16.21 -6.46
N ILE A 302 -0.24 15.99 -6.70
CA ILE A 302 0.75 15.78 -5.64
C ILE A 302 1.47 17.12 -5.43
N TYR A 303 1.16 17.80 -4.34
CA TYR A 303 1.76 19.10 -4.02
C TYR A 303 3.16 18.94 -3.41
N PRO A 304 4.00 20.01 -3.43
CA PRO A 304 5.14 20.12 -2.52
C PRO A 304 4.68 19.98 -1.06
N ALA A 305 5.56 19.51 -0.18
CA ALA A 305 5.32 19.64 1.26
C ALA A 305 5.16 21.14 1.61
N GLU A 306 4.18 21.48 2.45
CA GLU A 306 4.11 22.83 3.01
C GLU A 306 5.19 22.96 4.11
N ASP A 307 5.99 24.03 4.04
CA ASP A 307 6.80 24.47 5.17
C ASP A 307 5.85 24.98 6.27
N LYS A 308 5.42 24.11 7.17
CA LYS A 308 4.65 24.48 8.38
C LYS A 308 5.48 24.30 9.64
#